data_AF-A0ABD1SYH9-F1
#
_entry.id   AF-A0ABD1SYH9-F1
#
_cell.length_a   1.000
_cell.length_b   1.000
_cell.length_c   1.000
_cell.angle_alpha   90.00
_cell.angle_beta   90.00
_cell.angle_gamma   90.00
#
_symmetry.space_group_name_H-M   'P 1'
#
loop_
_entity.id
_entity.type
_entity.pdbx_description
1 polymer ?
#
loop_
_entity_poly.entity_id
_entity_poly.type
_entity_poly.pdbx_seq_one_letter_code
_entity_poly.pdbx_strand_id
1 'polypeptide(L)'
;MLPRVVISPDYRLAPEHCLLATMDDALNAVKWPQIQALSNNPDPWLSDEVDFDRVFIVGDSSGGNLAHHLAVKLGLGSSEMSPVRVRGYVLMAPFFGGTERTK
;
A
#
# COMPACT_ATOMS: atom_id res chain seq x y z
N MET A 1 14.67 -13.88 -13.85
CA MET A 1 13.90 -12.80 -13.20
C MET A 1 13.44 -13.33 -11.86
N LEU A 2 13.51 -12.56 -10.77
CA LEU A 2 12.84 -12.94 -9.53
C LEU A 2 11.32 -12.87 -9.77
N PRO A 3 10.53 -13.79 -9.20
CA PRO A 3 9.07 -13.72 -9.25
C PRO A 3 8.60 -12.41 -8.59
N ARG A 4 7.56 -11.82 -9.14
CA ARG A 4 6.95 -10.58 -8.64
C ARG A 4 5.48 -10.84 -8.42
N VAL A 5 4.99 -10.49 -7.25
CA VAL A 5 3.58 -10.55 -6.91
C VAL A 5 3.02 -9.13 -6.88
N VAL A 6 1.84 -8.96 -7.46
CA VAL A 6 1.08 -7.71 -7.39
C VAL A 6 -0.15 -7.96 -6.55
N ILE A 7 -0.30 -7.18 -5.48
CA ILE A 7 -1.48 -7.19 -4.62
C ILE A 7 -2.26 -5.93 -4.97
N SER A 8 -3.43 -6.11 -5.57
CA SER A 8 -4.33 -5.03 -5.95
C SER A 8 -5.57 -5.06 -5.05
N PRO A 9 -5.60 -4.28 -3.96
CA PRO A 9 -6.75 -4.28 -3.05
C PRO A 9 -7.96 -3.62 -3.70
N ASP A 10 -9.11 -4.28 -3.58
CA ASP A 10 -10.43 -3.72 -3.93
C ASP A 10 -10.98 -2.99 -2.70
N TYR A 11 -10.63 -1.71 -2.56
CA TYR A 11 -10.98 -0.88 -1.41
C TYR A 11 -12.39 -0.29 -1.53
N ARG A 12 -13.01 0.03 -0.39
CA ARG A 12 -14.33 0.66 -0.36
C ARG A 12 -14.33 2.03 -1.05
N LEU A 13 -15.38 2.28 -1.82
CA LEU A 13 -15.56 3.46 -2.65
C LEU A 13 -16.51 4.48 -2.02
N ALA A 14 -16.28 5.75 -2.36
CA ALA A 14 -17.22 6.84 -2.12
C ALA A 14 -18.30 6.84 -3.22
N PRO A 15 -19.51 7.36 -2.92
CA PRO A 15 -19.91 8.08 -1.70
C PRO A 15 -20.34 7.20 -0.52
N GLU A 16 -20.60 5.90 -0.72
CA GLU A 16 -21.14 4.99 0.29
C GLU A 16 -20.20 4.84 1.49
N HIS A 17 -18.90 4.91 1.22
CA HIS A 17 -17.84 4.90 2.22
C HIS A 17 -16.94 6.12 2.05
N CYS A 18 -17.06 7.08 2.97
CA CYS A 18 -16.23 8.29 2.99
C CYS A 18 -14.72 7.96 3.00
N LEU A 19 -13.89 8.91 2.57
CA LEU A 19 -12.45 8.77 2.34
C LEU A 19 -11.66 8.07 3.46
N LEU A 20 -12.07 8.23 4.72
CA LEU A 20 -11.42 7.54 5.85
C LEU A 20 -11.47 6.00 5.72
N ALA A 21 -12.58 5.46 5.21
CA ALA A 21 -12.73 4.02 4.99
C ALA A 21 -11.75 3.49 3.94
N THR A 22 -11.55 4.24 2.86
CA THR A 22 -10.60 3.90 1.81
C THR A 22 -9.15 3.89 2.34
N MET A 23 -8.80 4.83 3.22
CA MET A 23 -7.49 4.87 3.87
C MET A 23 -7.25 3.68 4.81
N ASP A 24 -8.28 3.25 5.54
CA ASP A 24 -8.20 2.06 6.39
C ASP A 24 -7.99 0.78 5.56
N ASP A 25 -8.72 0.65 4.44
CA ASP A 25 -8.57 -0.50 3.53
C ASP A 25 -7.18 -0.53 2.89
N ALA A 26 -6.66 0.63 2.46
CA ALA A 26 -5.32 0.75 1.91
C ALA A 26 -4.24 0.36 2.93
N LEU A 27 -4.38 0.77 4.20
CA LEU A 27 -3.46 0.36 5.26
C LEU A 27 -3.57 -1.13 5.56
N ASN A 28 -4.78 -1.67 5.63
CA ASN A 28 -5.01 -3.10 5.85
C ASN A 28 -4.42 -3.94 4.71
N ALA A 29 -4.47 -3.45 3.47
CA ALA A 29 -3.83 -4.09 2.33
C ALA A 29 -2.30 -4.16 2.47
N VAL A 30 -1.66 -3.18 3.13
CA VAL A 30 -0.21 -3.21 3.42
C VAL A 30 0.11 -4.10 4.62
N LYS A 31 -0.79 -4.18 5.60
CA LYS A 31 -0.68 -5.09 6.77
C LYS A 31 -0.91 -6.55 6.42
N TRP A 32 -1.71 -6.84 5.40
CA TRP A 32 -1.99 -8.21 5.01
C TRP A 32 -0.71 -8.98 4.64
N PRO A 33 0.20 -8.48 3.78
CA PRO A 33 1.52 -9.09 3.55
C PRO A 33 2.34 -9.32 4.82
N GLN A 34 2.25 -8.42 5.80
CA GLN A 34 2.95 -8.58 7.08
C GLN A 34 2.39 -9.77 7.87
N ILE A 35 1.06 -9.94 7.89
CA ILE A 35 0.40 -11.10 8.48
C ILE A 35 0.83 -12.39 7.77
N GLN A 36 0.91 -12.36 6.44
CA GLN A 36 1.33 -13.53 5.64
C GLN A 36 2.79 -13.89 5.91
N ALA A 37 3.69 -12.92 5.96
CA ALA A 37 5.12 -13.13 6.25
C ALA A 37 5.39 -13.69 7.67
N LEU A 38 4.44 -13.53 8.59
CA LEU A 38 4.51 -14.04 9.96
C LEU A 38 3.69 -15.33 10.16
N SER A 39 2.96 -15.77 9.12
CA SER A 39 2.07 -16.93 9.21
C SER A 39 2.85 -18.24 9.06
N ASN A 40 2.47 -19.26 9.85
CA ASN A 40 2.95 -20.63 9.66
C ASN A 40 2.29 -21.34 8.46
N ASN A 41 1.25 -20.72 7.90
CA ASN A 41 0.54 -21.20 6.72
C ASN A 41 0.15 -19.98 5.87
N PRO A 42 1.11 -19.36 5.16
CA PRO A 42 0.85 -18.20 4.33
C PRO A 42 -0.03 -18.58 3.14
N ASP A 43 -0.64 -17.57 2.51
CA ASP A 43 -1.27 -17.73 1.21
C ASP A 43 -0.25 -18.37 0.22
N PRO A 44 -0.62 -19.44 -0.51
CA PRO A 44 0.31 -20.13 -1.41
C PRO A 44 0.96 -19.21 -2.45
N TRP A 45 0.30 -18.11 -2.81
CA TRP A 45 0.82 -17.12 -3.77
C TRP A 45 1.93 -16.25 -3.18
N LEU A 46 2.10 -16.25 -1.86
CA LEU A 46 3.13 -15.54 -1.11
C LEU A 46 4.14 -16.49 -0.44
N SER A 47 4.22 -17.74 -0.91
CA SER A 47 5.21 -18.74 -0.46
C SER A 47 6.65 -18.27 -0.68
N ASP A 48 7.63 -19.08 -0.23
CA ASP A 48 9.08 -18.82 -0.05
C ASP A 48 9.83 -18.00 -1.12
N GLU A 49 9.22 -17.74 -2.27
CA GLU A 49 9.77 -16.95 -3.37
C GLU A 49 9.51 -15.43 -3.26
N VAL A 50 8.62 -14.96 -2.36
CA VAL A 50 8.32 -13.52 -2.20
C VAL A 50 9.29 -12.85 -1.22
N ASP A 51 10.00 -11.83 -1.72
CA ASP A 51 10.92 -11.01 -0.92
C ASP A 51 10.17 -9.85 -0.23
N PHE A 52 9.77 -10.06 1.02
CA PHE A 52 9.11 -9.04 1.85
C PHE A 52 10.01 -7.85 2.23
N ASP A 53 11.33 -7.92 2.02
CA ASP A 53 12.24 -6.78 2.18
C ASP A 53 12.21 -5.82 0.96
N ARG A 54 11.55 -6.21 -0.13
CA ARG A 54 11.48 -5.44 -1.39
C ARG A 54 10.05 -5.11 -1.82
N VAL A 55 9.30 -4.48 -0.92
CA VAL A 55 7.92 -4.05 -1.21
C VAL A 55 7.87 -2.62 -1.75
N PHE A 56 7.01 -2.39 -2.75
CA PHE A 56 6.72 -1.08 -3.32
C PHE A 56 5.22 -0.83 -3.28
N ILE A 57 4.82 0.39 -2.93
CA ILE A 57 3.42 0.82 -2.98
C ILE A 57 3.25 1.72 -4.20
N VAL A 58 2.35 1.36 -5.10
CA VAL A 58 2.11 2.07 -6.36
C VAL A 58 0.64 2.46 -6.43
N GLY A 59 0.37 3.70 -6.83
CA GLY A 59 -1.00 4.16 -7.05
C GLY A 59 -1.08 5.17 -8.18
N ASP A 60 -2.19 5.14 -8.92
CA ASP A 60 -2.52 6.08 -9.99
C ASP A 60 -3.70 6.97 -9.60
N SER A 61 -3.69 8.25 -9.99
CA SER A 61 -4.81 9.17 -9.74
C SER A 61 -5.23 9.20 -8.27
N SER A 62 -6.47 8.83 -7.93
CA SER A 62 -6.94 8.70 -6.55
C SER A 62 -6.16 7.65 -5.74
N GLY A 63 -5.69 6.57 -6.36
CA GLY A 63 -4.77 5.61 -5.73
C GLY A 63 -3.40 6.22 -5.43
N GLY A 64 -2.94 7.17 -6.25
CA GLY A 64 -1.72 7.94 -5.98
C GLY A 64 -1.85 8.81 -4.72
N ASN A 65 -3.05 9.34 -4.45
CA ASN A 65 -3.36 10.02 -3.19
C ASN A 65 -3.27 9.07 -1.98
N LEU A 66 -3.84 7.87 -2.08
CA LEU A 66 -3.73 6.85 -1.03
C LEU A 66 -2.28 6.46 -0.76
N ALA A 67 -1.51 6.21 -1.83
CA ALA A 67 -0.09 5.87 -1.74
C ALA A 67 0.72 7.00 -1.07
N HIS A 68 0.39 8.27 -1.34
CA HIS A 68 0.98 9.41 -0.64
C HIS A 68 0.69 9.39 0.86
N HIS A 69 -0.58 9.23 1.25
CA HIS A 69 -0.95 9.18 2.67
C HIS A 69 -0.32 7.98 3.40
N LEU A 70 -0.18 6.83 2.74
CA LEU A 70 0.58 5.69 3.27
C LEU A 70 2.06 6.01 3.42
N ALA A 71 2.66 6.76 2.49
CA ALA A 71 4.05 7.20 2.59
C ALA A 71 4.27 8.11 3.80
N VAL A 72 3.36 9.05 4.05
CA VAL A 72 3.42 9.93 5.22
C VAL A 72 3.21 9.14 6.52
N LYS A 73 2.27 8.19 6.53
CA LYS A 73 1.92 7.42 7.72
C LYS A 73 2.99 6.39 8.10
N LEU A 74 3.50 5.64 7.14
CA LEU A 74 4.44 4.54 7.38
C LEU A 74 5.89 4.98 7.23
N GLY A 75 6.19 5.97 6.40
CA GLY A 75 7.57 6.39 6.13
C GLY A 75 8.38 5.35 5.33
N LEU A 76 9.49 5.80 4.75
CA LEU A 76 10.42 4.92 4.03
C LEU A 76 11.20 4.05 5.01
N GLY A 77 11.16 2.73 4.81
CA GLY A 77 11.96 1.79 5.60
C GLY A 77 11.59 1.70 7.08
N SER A 78 10.38 2.12 7.47
CA SER A 78 9.90 1.96 8.84
C SER A 78 9.86 0.50 9.29
N SER A 79 10.22 0.29 10.55
CA SER A 79 10.16 -1.02 11.21
C SER A 79 8.76 -1.41 11.67
N GLU A 80 7.78 -0.51 11.62
CA GLU A 80 6.39 -0.79 12.03
C GLU A 80 5.77 -1.94 11.22
N MET A 81 6.21 -2.09 9.96
CA MET A 81 5.74 -3.13 9.05
C MET A 81 6.60 -4.40 9.06
N SER A 82 7.64 -4.49 9.90
CA SER A 82 8.54 -5.66 9.94
C SER A 82 7.76 -6.98 10.05
N PRO A 83 8.09 -8.03 9.26
CA PRO A 83 9.26 -8.14 8.37
C PRO A 83 9.09 -7.48 6.99
N VAL A 84 7.93 -6.90 6.69
CA VAL A 84 7.68 -6.19 5.43
C VAL A 84 8.39 -4.84 5.43
N ARG A 85 9.22 -4.60 4.42
CA ARG A 85 9.90 -3.32 4.24
C ARG A 85 9.49 -2.65 2.94
N VAL A 86 8.81 -1.52 3.08
CA VAL A 86 8.48 -0.65 1.95
C VAL A 86 9.74 0.13 1.54
N ARG A 87 10.25 -0.18 0.34
CA ARG A 87 11.45 0.42 -0.26
C ARG A 87 11.15 1.66 -1.09
N GLY A 88 9.90 1.83 -1.51
CA GLY A 88 9.49 2.99 -2.30
C GLY A 88 7.98 3.14 -2.45
N TYR A 89 7.59 4.37 -2.73
CA TYR A 89 6.23 4.77 -3.08
C TYR A 89 6.27 5.37 -4.47
N VAL A 90 5.41 4.91 -5.37
CA VAL A 90 5.30 5.41 -6.74
C VAL A 90 3.93 6.05 -6.90
N LEU A 91 3.93 7.37 -7.07
CA LEU A 91 2.73 8.18 -7.17
C LEU A 91 2.54 8.59 -8.63
N MET A 92 1.67 7.88 -9.35
CA MET A 92 1.36 8.17 -10.75
C MET A 92 0.17 9.14 -10.80
N ALA A 93 0.37 10.28 -11.46
CA ALA A 93 -0.63 11.35 -11.60
C ALA A 93 -1.50 11.57 -10.34
N PRO A 94 -0.92 11.70 -9.13
CA PRO A 94 -1.69 11.60 -7.89
C PRO A 94 -2.72 12.72 -7.78
N PHE A 95 -3.95 12.37 -7.40
CA PHE A 95 -5.03 13.34 -7.26
C PHE A 95 -4.87 14.13 -5.95
N PHE A 96 -4.60 15.42 -6.08
CA PHE A 96 -4.60 16.37 -4.97
C PHE A 96 -5.48 17.56 -5.33
N GLY A 97 -6.12 18.14 -4.32
CA GLY A 97 -6.95 19.33 -4.45
C GLY A 97 -6.75 20.26 -3.27
N GLY A 98 -7.20 21.50 -3.43
CA GLY A 98 -7.20 22.53 -2.41
C GLY A 98 -8.27 23.57 -2.73
N THR A 99 -8.65 24.37 -1.73
CA THR A 99 -9.60 25.47 -1.93
C THR A 99 -8.98 26.58 -2.78
N GLU A 100 -7.69 26.83 -2.57
CA GLU A 100 -6.91 27.78 -3.35
C GLU A 100 -6.20 27.08 -4.50
N ARG A 101 -6.09 27.78 -5.62
CA ARG A 101 -5.29 27.32 -6.75
C ARG A 101 -3.80 27.36 -6.38
N THR A 102 -3.14 26.22 -6.49
CA THR A 102 -1.67 26.15 -6.44
C THR A 102 -1.06 26.89 -7.63
N LYS A 103 -0.01 27.69 -7.36
CA LYS A 103 0.70 28.48 -8.37
C LYS A 103 1.49 27.61 -9.34
#